data_AF-A0A3M1AX27-F1
#
_entry.id   AF-A0A3M1AX27-F1
#
_cell.length_a   1.000
_cell.length_b   1.000
_cell.length_c   1.000
_cell.angle_alpha   90.00
_cell.angle_beta   90.00
_cell.angle_gamma   90.00
#
_symmetry.space_group_name_H-M   'P 1'
#
loop_
_entity.id
_entity.type
_entity.pdbx_description
1 polymer ?
#
loop_
_entity_poly.entity_id
_entity_poly.type
_entity_poly.pdbx_seq_one_letter_code
_entity_poly.pdbx_strand_id
1 'polypeptide(L)'
;YDSSNAPGTSGQILQSTGTGTKWVNPGTLSGSYILNQFTGTQAANFWIAGKARVDSDLYALGNVGIGTAAPSATLDIVGGANGVPAIRVDFPTNAWGIRFDRGTTKLFGIHANNGNPVVQETWGADIRFRFSGADHVTFTHGGNVGIGTTAPSQKLHVVGNLRVTGAYYDSSNASGTSGQILQSTGTGTKWIDPSAISDGDWIISGSNMYSGVSGNIGIGTNLPQEKLHVAGGNVLISGGRTLQFDTGNVAAPSTTNMLAGTRILLYPLSSGRHYAIGVESANLWFNTDGGIKFYQDSALNMVIASGGNVGIGVSGPTEKLHVLGNVKADSLIDRDNGNYYLDPSSTGSSLFVAGEIHVGMSATTDDD
;
A
#
# COMPACT_ATOMS: atom_id res chain seq x y z
N TYR A 1 -32.09 71.82 35.11
CA TYR A 1 -32.19 73.29 35.20
C TYR A 1 -32.02 73.87 33.80
N ASP A 2 -32.69 74.96 33.49
CA ASP A 2 -32.54 75.64 32.20
C ASP A 2 -31.39 76.66 32.22
N SER A 3 -31.18 77.40 31.13
CA SER A 3 -30.10 78.41 31.03
C SER A 3 -30.24 79.58 32.01
N SER A 4 -31.38 79.70 32.70
CA SER A 4 -31.59 80.64 33.80
C SER A 4 -31.41 80.01 35.19
N ASN A 5 -30.93 78.76 35.24
CA ASN A 5 -30.81 77.97 36.44
C ASN A 5 -32.15 77.75 37.17
N ALA A 6 -33.25 77.64 36.42
CA ALA A 6 -34.57 77.29 36.94
C ALA A 6 -34.84 75.78 36.84
N PRO A 7 -35.37 75.12 37.89
CA PRO A 7 -35.74 73.70 37.83
C PRO A 7 -37.02 73.54 37.02
N GLY A 8 -37.12 72.45 36.26
CA GLY A 8 -38.34 72.13 35.51
C GLY A 8 -39.39 71.52 36.43
N THR A 9 -40.66 71.73 36.12
CA THR A 9 -41.78 71.05 36.78
C THR A 9 -42.22 69.82 36.00
N SER A 10 -42.91 68.88 36.66
CA SER A 10 -43.48 67.69 36.01
C SER A 10 -44.29 68.07 34.77
N GLY A 11 -44.02 67.42 33.64
CA GLY A 11 -44.66 67.68 32.35
C GLY A 11 -43.96 68.71 31.45
N GLN A 12 -42.91 69.39 31.91
CA GLN A 12 -42.12 70.29 31.07
C GLN A 12 -41.06 69.56 30.25
N ILE A 13 -40.79 70.07 29.05
CA ILE A 13 -39.67 69.66 28.20
C ILE A 13 -38.58 70.73 28.18
N LEU A 14 -37.31 70.33 28.13
CA LEU A 14 -36.18 71.26 28.03
C LEU A 14 -35.88 71.52 26.56
N GLN A 15 -36.27 72.70 26.07
CA GLN A 15 -36.10 73.11 24.67
C GLN A 15 -34.82 73.94 24.51
N SER A 16 -34.02 73.64 23.47
CA SER A 16 -32.91 74.52 23.07
C SER A 16 -33.45 75.80 22.43
N THR A 17 -32.93 76.97 22.84
CA THR A 17 -33.34 78.29 22.33
C THR A 17 -32.32 78.89 21.36
N GLY A 18 -31.27 78.14 20.99
CA GLY A 18 -30.14 78.64 20.20
C GLY A 18 -29.08 79.40 21.02
N THR A 19 -29.45 80.01 22.14
CA THR A 19 -28.52 80.69 23.07
C THR A 19 -28.50 80.06 24.47
N GLY A 20 -29.27 78.99 24.68
CA GLY A 20 -29.42 78.32 25.96
C GLY A 20 -30.49 77.25 25.90
N THR A 21 -31.06 76.94 27.06
CA THR A 21 -32.18 76.01 27.22
C THR A 21 -33.28 76.67 28.03
N LYS A 22 -34.55 76.29 27.80
CA LYS A 22 -35.71 76.77 28.54
C LYS A 22 -36.72 75.64 28.76
N TRP A 23 -37.32 75.59 29.93
CA TRP A 23 -38.46 74.68 30.17
C TRP A 23 -39.72 75.21 29.51
N VAL A 24 -40.40 74.37 28.73
CA VAL A 24 -41.67 74.70 28.08
C VAL A 24 -42.74 73.66 28.42
N ASN A 25 -43.97 74.11 28.64
CA ASN A 25 -45.14 73.26 28.79
C ASN A 25 -45.63 72.88 27.38
N PRO A 26 -45.55 71.61 26.94
CA PRO A 26 -45.97 71.24 25.60
C PRO A 26 -47.50 71.23 25.49
N GLY A 27 -48.08 72.12 24.66
CA GLY A 27 -49.51 72.11 24.34
C GLY A 27 -49.92 70.93 23.43
N THR A 28 -48.95 70.36 22.72
CA THR A 28 -49.06 69.13 21.93
C THR A 28 -47.63 68.63 21.68
N LEU A 29 -47.35 67.38 22.02
CA LEU A 29 -46.02 66.78 21.81
C LEU A 29 -45.89 66.38 20.33
N SER A 30 -45.24 67.21 19.51
CA SER A 30 -44.69 66.77 18.22
C SER A 30 -43.19 67.04 18.16
N GLY A 31 -42.42 66.02 17.78
CA GLY A 31 -40.95 66.02 17.73
C GLY A 31 -40.26 65.23 18.85
N SER A 32 -38.98 64.92 18.64
CA SER A 32 -38.12 64.16 19.56
C SER A 32 -37.57 65.06 20.68
N TYR A 33 -37.72 64.66 21.95
CA TYR A 33 -37.22 65.41 23.11
C TYR A 33 -36.51 64.51 24.13
N ILE A 34 -35.58 65.08 24.91
CA ILE A 34 -34.85 64.41 25.99
C ILE A 34 -35.43 64.87 27.34
N LEU A 35 -35.92 63.94 28.14
CA LEU A 35 -36.35 64.16 29.51
C LEU A 35 -35.18 63.85 30.45
N ASN A 36 -34.50 64.88 30.96
CA ASN A 36 -33.47 64.72 32.00
C ASN A 36 -34.15 64.58 33.37
N GLN A 37 -34.13 63.38 33.95
CA GLN A 37 -34.79 63.07 35.23
C GLN A 37 -33.86 63.10 36.46
N PHE A 38 -32.62 63.62 36.35
CA PHE A 38 -31.70 63.64 37.50
C PHE A 38 -31.56 65.04 38.12
N THR A 39 -31.47 65.06 39.45
CA THR A 39 -31.36 66.27 40.29
C THR A 39 -29.90 66.71 40.56
N GLY A 40 -28.89 66.07 39.94
CA GLY A 40 -27.47 66.39 40.11
C GLY A 40 -26.63 66.25 38.84
N THR A 41 -25.43 66.84 38.83
CA THR A 41 -24.49 66.86 37.69
C THR A 41 -24.03 65.46 37.34
N GLN A 42 -24.33 64.98 36.12
CA GLN A 42 -23.81 63.72 35.60
C GLN A 42 -23.08 63.94 34.28
N ALA A 43 -21.99 63.20 34.09
CA ALA A 43 -21.23 63.17 32.85
C ALA A 43 -22.11 62.60 31.71
N ALA A 44 -22.50 63.45 30.77
CA ALA A 44 -22.89 63.20 29.36
C ALA A 44 -23.69 61.94 28.97
N ASN A 45 -24.43 61.30 29.88
CA ASN A 45 -25.20 60.08 29.57
C ASN A 45 -26.71 60.37 29.55
N PHE A 46 -27.37 60.04 28.44
CA PHE A 46 -28.83 60.04 28.31
C PHE A 46 -29.38 58.67 28.73
N TRP A 47 -30.16 58.63 29.82
CA TRP A 47 -30.72 57.38 30.36
C TRP A 47 -32.24 57.38 30.24
N ILE A 48 -32.82 56.29 29.71
CA ILE A 48 -34.26 56.09 29.60
C ILE A 48 -34.65 54.92 30.52
N ALA A 49 -35.41 55.20 31.57
CA ALA A 49 -36.05 54.18 32.40
C ALA A 49 -37.31 53.66 31.69
N GLY A 50 -37.16 52.64 30.83
CA GLY A 50 -38.29 52.02 30.11
C GLY A 50 -37.99 51.64 28.66
N LYS A 51 -39.02 51.67 27.80
CA LYS A 51 -38.87 51.43 26.35
C LYS A 51 -38.59 52.75 25.62
N ALA A 52 -37.64 52.73 24.71
CA ALA A 52 -37.31 53.84 23.82
C ALA A 52 -37.60 53.48 22.36
N ARG A 53 -38.07 54.44 21.56
CA ARG A 53 -38.23 54.30 20.11
C ARG A 53 -37.62 55.52 19.43
N VAL A 54 -36.80 55.28 18.41
CA VAL A 54 -36.30 56.31 17.49
C VAL A 54 -37.03 56.09 16.17
N ASP A 55 -37.65 57.13 15.62
CA ASP A 55 -38.52 57.01 14.42
C ASP A 55 -37.72 57.13 13.09
N SER A 56 -36.40 57.32 13.18
CA SER A 56 -35.47 57.41 12.07
C SER A 56 -34.06 57.00 12.55
N ASP A 57 -33.01 57.66 12.09
CA ASP A 57 -31.62 57.34 12.43
C ASP A 57 -31.27 57.73 13.87
N LEU A 58 -30.52 56.85 14.54
CA LEU A 58 -29.84 57.16 15.80
C LEU A 58 -28.36 57.39 15.50
N TYR A 59 -27.90 58.63 15.63
CA TYR A 59 -26.48 58.97 15.51
C TYR A 59 -25.87 59.24 16.90
N ALA A 60 -25.01 58.33 17.36
CA ALA A 60 -24.27 58.47 18.61
C ALA A 60 -22.80 58.80 18.32
N LEU A 61 -22.30 59.87 18.93
CA LEU A 61 -20.89 60.30 18.82
C LEU A 61 -19.93 59.44 19.68
N GLY A 62 -20.47 58.52 20.49
CA GLY A 62 -19.72 57.64 21.39
C GLY A 62 -20.39 56.28 21.53
N ASN A 63 -19.94 55.50 22.51
CA ASN A 63 -20.43 54.15 22.77
C ASN A 63 -21.92 54.15 23.19
N VAL A 64 -22.70 53.23 22.64
CA VAL A 64 -24.12 53.01 22.98
C VAL A 64 -24.23 51.80 23.91
N GLY A 65 -24.69 52.03 25.14
CA GLY A 65 -25.01 50.97 26.10
C GLY A 65 -26.50 50.64 26.09
N ILE A 66 -26.85 49.36 25.94
CA ILE A 66 -28.21 48.84 26.18
C ILE A 66 -28.14 47.94 27.40
N GLY A 67 -28.70 48.39 28.53
CA GLY A 67 -28.63 47.65 29.80
C GLY A 67 -27.34 47.83 30.61
N THR A 68 -26.39 48.66 30.15
CA THR A 68 -25.18 49.06 30.89
C THR A 68 -24.98 50.58 30.86
N ALA A 69 -24.50 51.15 31.96
CA ALA A 69 -24.13 52.56 32.07
C ALA A 69 -22.65 52.84 31.76
N ALA A 70 -21.84 51.77 31.57
CA ALA A 70 -20.41 51.85 31.29
C ALA A 70 -20.08 50.95 30.09
N PRO A 71 -20.49 51.32 28.87
CA PRO A 71 -20.26 50.51 27.68
C PRO A 71 -18.76 50.44 27.34
N SER A 72 -18.25 49.21 27.25
CA SER A 72 -16.84 48.91 26.98
C SER A 72 -16.51 48.81 25.48
N ALA A 73 -17.53 48.77 24.64
CA ALA A 73 -17.47 48.74 23.19
C ALA A 73 -18.42 49.78 22.57
N THR A 74 -18.28 50.05 21.28
CA THR A 74 -19.12 51.03 20.54
C THR A 74 -20.61 50.71 20.63
N LEU A 75 -20.98 49.43 20.71
CA LEU A 75 -22.31 48.96 21.11
C LEU A 75 -22.13 47.86 22.16
N ASP A 76 -22.58 48.10 23.39
CA ASP A 76 -22.49 47.16 24.51
C ASP A 76 -23.90 46.83 25.00
N ILE A 77 -24.35 45.60 24.74
CA ILE A 77 -25.70 45.13 25.08
C ILE A 77 -25.57 44.11 26.21
N VAL A 78 -26.00 44.51 27.41
CA VAL A 78 -25.96 43.68 28.62
C VAL A 78 -27.37 43.28 28.99
N GLY A 79 -27.56 41.98 29.24
CA GLY A 79 -28.83 41.42 29.68
C GLY A 79 -29.17 41.86 31.10
N GLY A 80 -30.47 42.04 31.39
CA GLY A 80 -30.93 42.20 32.78
C GLY A 80 -30.78 40.90 33.59
N ALA A 81 -31.10 40.95 34.89
CA ALA A 81 -30.87 39.86 35.86
C ALA A 81 -31.39 38.46 35.46
N ASN A 82 -32.31 38.36 34.49
CA ASN A 82 -32.90 37.09 34.02
C ASN A 82 -32.93 36.94 32.48
N GLY A 83 -32.21 37.76 31.71
CA GLY A 83 -32.33 37.77 30.24
C GLY A 83 -30.99 37.67 29.52
N VAL A 84 -30.91 36.80 28.52
CA VAL A 84 -29.79 36.82 27.56
C VAL A 84 -29.94 38.10 26.72
N PRO A 85 -28.90 38.96 26.62
CA PRO A 85 -28.94 40.08 25.69
C PRO A 85 -29.16 39.54 24.27
N ALA A 86 -30.20 40.02 23.59
CA ALA A 86 -30.54 39.59 22.25
C ALA A 86 -30.69 40.80 21.33
N ILE A 87 -30.12 40.69 20.13
CA ILE A 87 -30.42 41.59 19.03
C ILE A 87 -31.54 40.93 18.22
N ARG A 88 -32.76 41.43 18.35
CA ARG A 88 -33.88 41.03 17.48
C ARG A 88 -33.89 41.94 16.26
N VAL A 89 -33.83 41.34 15.07
CA VAL A 89 -33.93 42.07 13.81
C VAL A 89 -35.07 41.45 13.00
N ASP A 90 -36.17 42.18 12.86
CA ASP A 90 -37.35 41.75 12.10
C ASP A 90 -37.40 42.47 10.75
N PHE A 91 -37.71 41.71 9.70
CA PHE A 91 -37.91 42.26 8.38
C PHE A 91 -39.21 41.73 7.78
N PRO A 92 -39.98 42.57 7.08
CA PRO A 92 -41.21 42.15 6.42
C PRO A 92 -40.97 41.36 5.12
N THR A 93 -39.75 41.35 4.59
CA THR A 93 -39.34 40.65 3.35
C THR A 93 -37.91 40.10 3.50
N ASN A 94 -37.42 39.37 2.50
CA ASN A 94 -36.04 38.84 2.44
C ASN A 94 -35.02 40.00 2.52
N ALA A 95 -34.58 40.35 3.73
CA ALA A 95 -33.59 41.37 3.99
C ALA A 95 -32.46 40.82 4.87
N TRP A 96 -31.34 41.53 4.89
CA TRP A 96 -30.14 41.14 5.64
C TRP A 96 -30.41 41.29 7.13
N GLY A 97 -30.20 40.22 7.91
CA GLY A 97 -30.33 40.21 9.36
C GLY A 97 -29.29 41.08 10.05
N ILE A 98 -28.20 40.43 10.47
CA ILE A 98 -27.01 41.12 10.95
C ILE A 98 -25.98 41.09 9.83
N ARG A 99 -25.43 42.24 9.49
CA ARG A 99 -24.43 42.39 8.43
C ARG A 99 -23.22 43.14 8.95
N PHE A 100 -22.05 42.64 8.60
CA PHE A 100 -20.76 43.26 8.88
C PHE A 100 -20.14 43.72 7.57
N ASP A 101 -19.96 45.04 7.45
CA ASP A 101 -19.38 45.70 6.29
C ASP A 101 -18.04 46.33 6.63
N ARG A 102 -17.17 46.46 5.63
CA ARG A 102 -15.94 47.25 5.70
C ARG A 102 -15.91 48.22 4.53
N GLY A 103 -16.32 49.46 4.77
CA GLY A 103 -16.51 50.45 3.72
C GLY A 103 -17.65 50.02 2.79
N THR A 104 -17.37 49.88 1.50
CA THR A 104 -18.33 49.40 0.50
C THR A 104 -18.38 47.87 0.37
N THR A 105 -17.46 47.14 1.02
CA THR A 105 -17.38 45.68 0.94
C THR A 105 -18.23 45.02 2.01
N LYS A 106 -19.06 44.05 1.61
CA LYS A 106 -19.80 43.19 2.56
C LYS A 106 -18.90 42.04 2.98
N LEU A 107 -18.68 41.84 4.27
CA LEU A 107 -17.81 40.77 4.76
C LEU A 107 -18.62 39.52 5.11
N PHE A 108 -19.61 39.68 5.99
CA PHE A 108 -20.34 38.56 6.56
C PHE A 108 -21.77 38.96 6.90
N GLY A 109 -22.73 38.07 6.66
CA GLY A 109 -24.11 38.27 7.06
C GLY A 109 -24.77 36.99 7.57
N ILE A 110 -25.61 37.16 8.60
CA ILE A 110 -26.57 36.15 9.03
C ILE A 110 -27.95 36.66 8.63
N HIS A 111 -28.67 35.91 7.79
CA HIS A 111 -30.04 36.24 7.41
C HIS A 111 -30.89 34.99 7.22
N ALA A 112 -32.21 35.16 7.13
CA ALA A 112 -33.11 34.10 6.75
C ALA A 112 -33.25 34.07 5.22
N ASN A 113 -32.90 32.96 4.60
CA ASN A 113 -33.08 32.73 3.17
C ASN A 113 -34.11 31.62 2.98
N ASN A 114 -35.27 31.96 2.40
CA ASN A 114 -36.42 31.05 2.25
C ASN A 114 -36.82 30.36 3.57
N GLY A 115 -36.80 31.11 4.68
CA GLY A 115 -37.14 30.61 6.02
C GLY A 115 -36.02 29.84 6.74
N ASN A 116 -34.88 29.57 6.10
CA ASN A 116 -33.74 28.92 6.73
C ASN A 116 -32.69 29.94 7.18
N PRO A 117 -32.14 29.83 8.41
CA PRO A 117 -31.00 30.65 8.80
C PRO A 117 -29.80 30.27 7.95
N VAL A 118 -29.20 31.26 7.27
CA VAL A 118 -28.00 31.08 6.47
C VAL A 118 -26.88 31.99 6.96
N VAL A 119 -25.68 31.42 6.97
CA VAL A 119 -24.41 32.12 7.03
C VAL A 119 -24.03 32.36 5.57
N GLN A 120 -24.27 33.56 5.06
CA GLN A 120 -24.03 33.87 3.66
C GLN A 120 -22.79 34.75 3.48
N GLU A 121 -21.84 34.21 2.73
CA GLU A 121 -20.71 34.96 2.17
C GLU A 121 -21.16 35.62 0.86
N THR A 122 -20.71 36.84 0.57
CA THR A 122 -21.26 37.65 -0.54
C THR A 122 -20.23 38.04 -1.60
N TRP A 123 -18.91 37.87 -1.37
CA TRP A 123 -17.86 38.47 -2.22
C TRP A 123 -16.56 37.65 -2.34
N GLY A 124 -16.61 36.32 -2.22
CA GLY A 124 -15.46 35.45 -2.51
C GLY A 124 -14.50 35.24 -1.34
N ALA A 125 -14.87 35.64 -0.12
CA ALA A 125 -14.15 35.29 1.08
C ALA A 125 -14.46 33.84 1.53
N ASP A 126 -13.61 33.29 2.39
CA ASP A 126 -13.88 32.00 3.04
C ASP A 126 -14.59 32.20 4.38
N ILE A 127 -15.41 31.24 4.79
CA ILE A 127 -15.87 31.14 6.18
C ILE A 127 -14.87 30.26 6.94
N ARG A 128 -14.28 30.80 8.01
CA ARG A 128 -13.25 30.10 8.79
C ARG A 128 -13.61 29.98 10.25
N PHE A 129 -13.46 28.78 10.80
CA PHE A 129 -13.50 28.55 12.24
C PHE A 129 -12.08 28.61 12.80
N ARG A 130 -11.84 29.63 13.64
CA ARG A 130 -10.53 29.99 14.16
C ARG A 130 -10.46 29.79 15.66
N PHE A 131 -9.41 29.13 16.12
CA PHE A 131 -9.09 28.98 17.54
C PHE A 131 -7.62 29.33 17.75
N SER A 132 -7.32 30.09 18.80
CA SER A 132 -5.94 30.48 19.14
C SER A 132 -5.12 31.07 17.98
N GLY A 133 -5.78 31.80 17.07
CA GLY A 133 -5.15 32.48 15.93
C GLY A 133 -5.03 31.65 14.64
N ALA A 134 -5.27 30.33 14.68
CA ALA A 134 -5.15 29.44 13.52
C ALA A 134 -6.52 29.13 12.87
N ASP A 135 -6.51 28.87 11.56
CA ASP A 135 -7.67 28.37 10.80
C ASP A 135 -7.75 26.84 10.93
N HIS A 136 -8.77 26.32 11.62
CA HIS A 136 -8.94 24.87 11.84
C HIS A 136 -9.90 24.23 10.84
N VAL A 137 -10.99 24.93 10.52
CA VAL A 137 -11.92 24.52 9.46
C VAL A 137 -12.14 25.71 8.54
N THR A 138 -11.95 25.48 7.25
CA THR A 138 -12.14 26.48 6.21
C THR A 138 -13.20 25.99 5.24
N PHE A 139 -14.28 26.74 5.10
CA PHE A 139 -15.23 26.59 4.00
C PHE A 139 -14.85 27.62 2.95
N THR A 140 -14.26 27.17 1.85
CA THR A 140 -13.83 28.10 0.81
C THR A 140 -15.02 28.64 0.05
N HIS A 141 -14.88 29.85 -0.50
CA HIS A 141 -15.90 30.41 -1.39
C HIS A 141 -16.18 29.48 -2.61
N GLY A 142 -15.18 28.69 -3.04
CA GLY A 142 -15.30 27.69 -4.11
C GLY A 142 -16.05 26.40 -3.71
N GLY A 143 -16.56 26.33 -2.48
CA GLY A 143 -17.36 25.21 -1.99
C GLY A 143 -16.56 23.97 -1.64
N ASN A 144 -15.31 24.14 -1.20
CA ASN A 144 -14.50 23.05 -0.63
C ASN A 144 -14.39 23.24 0.89
N VAL A 145 -14.21 22.13 1.61
CA VAL A 145 -13.99 22.12 3.06
C VAL A 145 -12.58 21.66 3.34
N GLY A 146 -11.79 22.52 3.98
CA GLY A 146 -10.48 22.19 4.53
C GLY A 146 -10.57 21.96 6.03
N ILE A 147 -9.99 20.87 6.54
CA ILE A 147 -9.75 20.65 7.97
C ILE A 147 -8.24 20.65 8.19
N GLY A 148 -7.72 21.59 8.97
CA GLY A 148 -6.29 21.83 9.14
C GLY A 148 -5.59 22.50 7.94
N THR A 149 -6.36 23.01 6.97
CA THR A 149 -5.84 23.75 5.81
C THR A 149 -6.80 24.84 5.36
N THR A 150 -6.26 25.92 4.79
CA THR A 150 -7.01 27.00 4.14
C THR A 150 -7.08 26.86 2.62
N ALA A 151 -6.30 25.95 2.04
CA ALA A 151 -6.24 25.72 0.60
C ALA A 151 -6.57 24.25 0.26
N PRO A 152 -7.82 23.81 0.46
CA PRO A 152 -8.24 22.46 0.10
C PRO A 152 -8.19 22.24 -1.42
N SER A 153 -7.47 21.20 -1.87
CA SER A 153 -7.35 20.83 -3.29
C SER A 153 -8.48 19.92 -3.78
N GLN A 154 -9.35 19.46 -2.88
CA GLN A 154 -10.49 18.60 -3.13
C GLN A 154 -11.71 19.10 -2.35
N LYS A 155 -12.90 18.59 -2.67
CA LYS A 155 -14.16 18.98 -2.02
C LYS A 155 -14.12 18.85 -0.50
N LEU A 156 -13.46 17.81 -0.01
CA LEU A 156 -13.05 17.67 1.38
C LEU A 156 -11.55 17.37 1.40
N HIS A 157 -10.76 18.19 2.10
CA HIS A 157 -9.34 17.97 2.30
C HIS A 157 -9.01 18.06 3.79
N VAL A 158 -8.55 16.95 4.37
CA VAL A 158 -8.13 16.86 5.78
C VAL A 158 -6.62 16.77 5.83
N VAL A 159 -5.95 17.74 6.46
CA VAL A 159 -4.54 17.64 6.82
C VAL A 159 -4.45 16.95 8.18
N GLY A 160 -4.20 15.64 8.15
CA GLY A 160 -4.15 14.78 9.34
C GLY A 160 -4.91 13.48 9.12
N ASN A 161 -5.32 12.85 10.22
CA ASN A 161 -6.00 11.56 10.20
C ASN A 161 -7.53 11.74 10.22
N LEU A 162 -8.24 10.86 9.49
CA LEU A 162 -9.69 10.74 9.54
C LEU A 162 -10.08 9.45 10.29
N ARG A 163 -10.89 9.57 11.35
CA ARG A 163 -11.50 8.41 12.03
C ARG A 163 -12.98 8.33 11.63
N VAL A 164 -13.36 7.24 10.95
CA VAL A 164 -14.74 6.97 10.54
C VAL A 164 -15.26 5.76 11.32
N THR A 165 -16.43 5.89 11.94
CA THR A 165 -17.07 4.80 12.72
C THR A 165 -18.10 4.01 11.91
N GLY A 166 -18.54 4.54 10.76
CA GLY A 166 -19.41 3.87 9.81
C GLY A 166 -18.65 3.23 8.65
N ALA A 167 -19.38 2.64 7.71
CA ALA A 167 -18.80 2.13 6.48
C ALA A 167 -18.46 3.27 5.50
N TYR A 168 -17.45 3.04 4.66
CA TYR A 168 -17.26 3.82 3.44
C TYR A 168 -18.26 3.36 2.38
N TYR A 169 -18.67 4.29 1.51
CA TYR A 169 -19.55 4.02 0.38
C TYR A 169 -18.78 4.28 -0.92
N ASP A 170 -18.95 3.41 -1.89
CA ASP A 170 -18.35 3.57 -3.21
C ASP A 170 -19.19 4.52 -4.10
N SER A 171 -18.77 4.69 -5.36
CA SER A 171 -19.46 5.59 -6.30
C SER A 171 -20.85 5.10 -6.73
N SER A 172 -21.22 3.85 -6.42
CA SER A 172 -22.57 3.31 -6.63
C SER A 172 -23.46 3.43 -5.38
N ASN A 173 -22.98 4.12 -4.34
CA ASN A 173 -23.62 4.22 -3.04
C ASN A 173 -23.80 2.85 -2.36
N ALA A 174 -22.82 1.95 -2.55
CA ALA A 174 -22.76 0.66 -1.87
C ALA A 174 -21.69 0.67 -0.77
N SER A 175 -22.02 0.13 0.40
CA SER A 175 -21.07 -0.09 1.48
C SER A 175 -20.25 -1.35 1.26
N GLY A 176 -18.96 -1.31 1.59
CA GLY A 176 -18.09 -2.49 1.53
C GLY A 176 -18.46 -3.53 2.58
N THR A 177 -18.15 -4.79 2.29
CA THR A 177 -18.26 -5.90 3.25
C THR A 177 -16.89 -6.24 3.85
N SER A 178 -16.87 -7.07 4.90
CA SER A 178 -15.64 -7.41 5.61
C SER A 178 -14.61 -8.06 4.67
N GLY A 179 -13.37 -7.56 4.70
CA GLY A 179 -12.27 -8.07 3.87
C GLY A 179 -12.15 -7.42 2.49
N GLN A 180 -13.15 -6.65 2.05
CA GLN A 180 -13.06 -5.92 0.79
C GLN A 180 -12.18 -4.68 0.90
N ILE A 181 -11.67 -4.26 -0.26
CA ILE A 181 -10.88 -3.05 -0.41
C ILE A 181 -11.59 -2.10 -1.38
N LEU A 182 -11.55 -0.79 -1.08
CA LEU A 182 -12.11 0.23 -1.95
C LEU A 182 -11.05 0.60 -2.99
N GLN A 183 -11.31 0.29 -4.26
CA GLN A 183 -10.39 0.56 -5.35
C GLN A 183 -10.89 1.71 -6.23
N SER A 184 -9.98 2.53 -6.75
CA SER A 184 -10.30 3.51 -7.79
C SER A 184 -10.63 2.84 -9.13
N THR A 185 -11.67 3.33 -9.81
CA THR A 185 -12.00 2.94 -11.20
C THR A 185 -11.52 3.97 -12.23
N GLY A 186 -10.79 5.00 -11.81
CA GLY A 186 -10.42 6.16 -12.63
C GLY A 186 -11.51 7.25 -12.69
N THR A 187 -12.79 6.87 -12.65
CA THR A 187 -13.93 7.81 -12.61
C THR A 187 -14.69 7.79 -11.28
N GLY A 188 -14.35 6.87 -10.40
CA GLY A 188 -15.00 6.68 -9.10
C GLY A 188 -14.27 5.64 -8.27
N THR A 189 -15.04 4.97 -7.42
CA THR A 189 -14.56 3.88 -6.57
C THR A 189 -15.49 2.68 -6.66
N LYS A 190 -14.93 1.49 -6.41
CA LYS A 190 -15.66 0.22 -6.38
C LYS A 190 -15.03 -0.71 -5.36
N TRP A 191 -15.86 -1.46 -4.64
CA TRP A 191 -15.39 -2.55 -3.79
C TRP A 191 -14.93 -3.74 -4.62
N ILE A 192 -13.76 -4.27 -4.27
CA ILE A 192 -13.25 -5.53 -4.83
C ILE A 192 -12.82 -6.47 -3.71
N ASP A 193 -12.91 -7.76 -3.98
CA ASP A 193 -12.29 -8.77 -3.13
C ASP A 193 -10.79 -8.77 -3.40
N PRO A 194 -9.92 -8.84 -2.37
CA PRO A 194 -8.47 -8.82 -2.57
C PRO A 194 -7.96 -9.92 -3.51
N SER A 195 -8.65 -11.06 -3.58
CA SER A 195 -8.35 -12.16 -4.51
C SER A 195 -8.55 -11.80 -5.98
N ALA A 196 -9.27 -10.72 -6.28
CA ALA A 196 -9.42 -10.20 -7.63
C ALA A 196 -8.24 -9.32 -8.07
N ILE A 197 -7.32 -8.97 -7.15
CA ILE A 197 -6.06 -8.32 -7.51
C ILE A 197 -5.04 -9.40 -7.84
N SER A 198 -4.50 -9.35 -9.05
CA SER A 198 -3.30 -10.12 -9.39
C SER A 198 -2.08 -9.46 -8.75
N ASP A 199 -1.29 -10.23 -8.00
CA ASP A 199 0.04 -9.81 -7.55
C ASP A 199 1.06 -9.73 -8.70
N GLY A 200 0.71 -10.28 -9.88
CA GLY A 200 1.51 -10.26 -11.10
C GLY A 200 2.64 -11.30 -11.13
N ASP A 201 2.90 -11.98 -10.01
CA ASP A 201 4.03 -12.91 -9.88
C ASP A 201 3.66 -14.30 -10.39
N TRP A 202 2.42 -14.73 -10.17
CA TRP A 202 1.88 -16.00 -10.64
C TRP A 202 0.61 -15.78 -11.45
N ILE A 203 0.62 -16.22 -12.71
CA ILE A 203 -0.52 -16.14 -13.61
C ILE A 203 -1.21 -17.51 -13.66
N ILE A 204 -2.52 -17.49 -13.46
CA ILE A 204 -3.39 -18.66 -13.65
C ILE A 204 -4.03 -18.57 -15.03
N SER A 205 -3.86 -19.60 -15.87
CA SER A 205 -4.52 -19.74 -17.17
C SER A 205 -5.14 -21.12 -17.28
N GLY A 206 -6.48 -21.19 -17.22
CA GLY A 206 -7.21 -22.45 -17.09
C GLY A 206 -6.80 -23.18 -15.81
N SER A 207 -6.30 -24.41 -15.95
CA SER A 207 -5.78 -25.22 -14.83
C SER A 207 -4.27 -25.05 -14.60
N ASN A 208 -3.59 -24.23 -15.39
CA ASN A 208 -2.14 -24.03 -15.28
C ASN A 208 -1.82 -22.78 -14.45
N MET A 209 -0.76 -22.87 -13.66
CA MET A 209 -0.14 -21.73 -12.98
C MET A 209 1.31 -21.61 -13.47
N TYR A 210 1.74 -20.39 -13.80
CA TYR A 210 3.10 -20.12 -14.27
C TYR A 210 3.56 -18.74 -13.82
N SER A 211 4.89 -18.53 -13.80
CA SER A 211 5.47 -17.25 -13.37
C SER A 211 5.07 -16.14 -14.35
N GLY A 212 4.52 -15.05 -13.83
CA GLY A 212 4.18 -13.84 -14.58
C GLY A 212 5.37 -12.90 -14.81
N VAL A 213 6.48 -13.15 -14.11
CA VAL A 213 7.73 -12.40 -14.28
C VAL A 213 8.65 -13.07 -15.30
N SER A 214 9.46 -12.27 -16.00
CA SER A 214 10.43 -12.79 -16.98
C SER A 214 11.65 -13.47 -16.36
N GLY A 215 11.82 -13.30 -15.04
CA GLY A 215 12.95 -13.80 -14.25
C GLY A 215 12.93 -15.31 -14.03
N ASN A 216 13.51 -15.73 -12.91
CA ASN A 216 13.64 -17.12 -12.50
C ASN A 216 12.90 -17.33 -11.16
N ILE A 217 12.45 -18.56 -10.92
CA ILE A 217 11.80 -18.96 -9.66
C ILE A 217 12.87 -19.47 -8.70
N GLY A 218 13.07 -18.77 -7.58
CA GLY A 218 13.92 -19.21 -6.48
C GLY A 218 13.08 -19.79 -5.33
N ILE A 219 13.41 -21.01 -4.88
CA ILE A 219 12.85 -21.62 -3.68
C ILE A 219 14.00 -21.74 -2.66
N GLY A 220 13.93 -20.99 -1.56
CA GLY A 220 15.02 -20.93 -0.58
C GLY A 220 16.20 -20.05 -0.99
N THR A 221 16.10 -19.30 -2.10
CA THR A 221 17.13 -18.35 -2.58
C THR A 221 16.48 -17.15 -3.25
N ASN A 222 17.09 -15.96 -3.10
CA ASN A 222 16.73 -14.74 -3.82
C ASN A 222 17.65 -14.43 -5.01
N LEU A 223 18.64 -15.30 -5.27
CA LEU A 223 19.56 -15.22 -6.41
C LEU A 223 19.49 -16.52 -7.24
N PRO A 224 18.34 -16.80 -7.90
CA PRO A 224 18.18 -17.99 -8.73
C PRO A 224 19.10 -17.96 -9.96
N GLN A 225 19.94 -18.98 -10.13
CA GLN A 225 20.92 -19.08 -11.23
C GLN A 225 20.33 -19.70 -12.49
N GLU A 226 19.26 -20.48 -12.35
CA GLU A 226 18.51 -21.13 -13.43
C GLU A 226 17.03 -20.83 -13.30
N LYS A 227 16.24 -21.11 -14.34
CA LYS A 227 14.79 -20.82 -14.40
C LYS A 227 14.00 -21.31 -13.18
N LEU A 228 14.42 -22.45 -12.61
CA LEU A 228 13.99 -22.92 -11.31
C LEU A 228 15.24 -23.26 -10.49
N HIS A 229 15.46 -22.58 -9.36
CA HIS A 229 16.55 -22.86 -8.42
C HIS A 229 15.98 -23.17 -7.04
N VAL A 230 16.14 -24.41 -6.59
CA VAL A 230 15.85 -24.81 -5.19
C VAL A 230 17.15 -24.88 -4.41
N ALA A 231 17.32 -23.99 -3.44
CA ALA A 231 18.51 -23.95 -2.58
C ALA A 231 18.18 -24.53 -1.19
N GLY A 232 19.04 -25.43 -0.69
CA GLY A 232 18.91 -25.99 0.66
C GLY A 232 17.78 -27.01 0.85
N GLY A 233 17.32 -27.65 -0.22
CA GLY A 233 16.23 -28.65 -0.15
C GLY A 233 16.18 -29.62 -1.33
N ASN A 234 15.19 -30.51 -1.32
CA ASN A 234 14.96 -31.53 -2.35
C ASN A 234 13.80 -31.15 -3.27
N VAL A 235 13.81 -31.66 -4.51
CA VAL A 235 12.66 -31.64 -5.42
C VAL A 235 12.01 -33.03 -5.45
N LEU A 236 10.74 -33.13 -5.06
CA LEU A 236 9.96 -34.39 -5.09
C LEU A 236 8.96 -34.39 -6.24
N ILE A 237 8.94 -35.44 -7.05
CA ILE A 237 8.00 -35.63 -8.17
C ILE A 237 7.13 -36.91 -7.93
N SER A 238 5.89 -36.78 -7.42
CA SER A 238 5.09 -37.89 -6.83
C SER A 238 3.76 -38.28 -7.52
N GLY A 239 3.47 -39.59 -7.69
CA GLY A 239 2.25 -40.16 -8.35
C GLY A 239 2.36 -40.69 -9.81
N GLY A 240 3.54 -41.14 -10.33
CA GLY A 240 3.78 -41.45 -11.77
C GLY A 240 4.08 -40.35 -12.86
N ARG A 241 4.87 -39.30 -12.60
CA ARG A 241 5.34 -38.24 -13.52
C ARG A 241 6.85 -38.38 -13.58
N THR A 242 7.43 -37.81 -14.61
CA THR A 242 8.84 -37.98 -14.96
C THR A 242 9.58 -36.65 -14.87
N LEU A 243 10.90 -36.75 -14.68
CA LEU A 243 11.83 -35.72 -15.12
C LEU A 243 12.19 -36.06 -16.57
N GLN A 244 11.77 -35.23 -17.52
CA GLN A 244 11.88 -35.50 -18.96
C GLN A 244 13.07 -34.78 -19.58
N PHE A 245 13.77 -35.47 -20.49
CA PHE A 245 14.69 -34.84 -21.43
C PHE A 245 13.88 -34.20 -22.57
N ASP A 246 14.09 -32.90 -22.81
CA ASP A 246 13.77 -32.24 -24.09
C ASP A 246 14.15 -33.10 -25.34
N THR A 247 13.26 -33.14 -26.32
CA THR A 247 13.46 -33.87 -27.58
C THR A 247 14.25 -33.07 -28.62
N GLY A 248 14.54 -31.79 -28.36
CA GLY A 248 15.14 -30.85 -29.33
C GLY A 248 16.62 -31.03 -29.68
N ASN A 249 17.35 -31.96 -29.06
CA ASN A 249 18.78 -32.18 -29.32
C ASN A 249 19.25 -33.54 -28.77
N VAL A 250 18.83 -34.65 -29.37
CA VAL A 250 19.15 -36.01 -28.88
C VAL A 250 20.47 -36.50 -29.48
N ALA A 251 21.59 -36.31 -28.77
CA ALA A 251 22.94 -36.64 -29.23
C ALA A 251 23.87 -37.00 -28.06
N ALA A 252 24.87 -37.86 -28.30
CA ALA A 252 25.94 -38.11 -27.33
C ALA A 252 26.96 -36.95 -27.29
N PRO A 253 27.60 -36.71 -26.13
CA PRO A 253 28.70 -35.77 -26.02
C PRO A 253 29.90 -36.25 -26.84
N SER A 254 30.58 -35.32 -27.52
CA SER A 254 31.81 -35.60 -28.25
C SER A 254 33.00 -34.84 -27.66
N THR A 255 34.22 -35.19 -28.09
CA THR A 255 35.43 -34.45 -27.71
C THR A 255 35.44 -32.99 -28.18
N THR A 256 34.64 -32.66 -29.20
CA THR A 256 34.51 -31.30 -29.75
C THR A 256 33.25 -30.59 -29.29
N ASN A 257 32.27 -31.31 -28.73
CA ASN A 257 31.04 -30.76 -28.19
C ASN A 257 30.54 -31.60 -27.01
N MET A 258 31.18 -31.41 -25.86
CA MET A 258 30.74 -32.02 -24.60
C MET A 258 29.40 -31.45 -24.12
N LEU A 259 28.95 -30.34 -24.73
CA LEU A 259 27.65 -29.76 -24.47
C LEU A 259 26.52 -30.35 -25.36
N ALA A 260 26.83 -31.29 -26.25
CA ALA A 260 25.83 -31.96 -27.08
C ALA A 260 24.85 -32.77 -26.24
N GLY A 261 23.63 -32.91 -26.76
CA GLY A 261 22.62 -33.74 -26.14
C GLY A 261 21.77 -33.02 -25.10
N THR A 262 20.49 -33.34 -25.09
CA THR A 262 19.62 -33.09 -23.95
C THR A 262 20.00 -34.01 -22.80
N ARG A 263 20.04 -33.44 -21.58
CA ARG A 263 20.51 -34.13 -20.37
C ARG A 263 19.98 -33.51 -19.09
N ILE A 264 20.11 -34.26 -18.01
CA ILE A 264 20.06 -33.76 -16.63
C ILE A 264 21.49 -33.49 -16.22
N LEU A 265 21.76 -32.23 -15.87
CA LEU A 265 23.04 -31.80 -15.34
C LEU A 265 23.08 -32.07 -13.84
N LEU A 266 23.94 -33.00 -13.41
CA LEU A 266 24.13 -33.34 -12.00
C LEU A 266 25.17 -32.43 -11.34
N TYR A 267 26.25 -32.11 -12.08
CA TYR A 267 27.29 -31.19 -11.61
C TYR A 267 27.94 -30.42 -12.77
N PRO A 268 27.83 -29.07 -12.81
CA PRO A 268 28.55 -28.25 -13.77
C PRO A 268 30.02 -28.08 -13.37
N LEU A 269 30.94 -28.23 -14.33
CA LEU A 269 32.32 -27.78 -14.18
C LEU A 269 32.60 -26.62 -15.13
N SER A 270 33.48 -25.71 -14.72
CA SER A 270 33.93 -24.57 -15.53
C SER A 270 34.70 -24.95 -16.80
N SER A 271 35.14 -26.20 -16.91
CA SER A 271 35.93 -26.73 -18.04
C SER A 271 35.09 -27.23 -19.23
N GLY A 272 33.76 -27.06 -19.19
CA GLY A 272 32.84 -27.59 -20.22
C GLY A 272 32.60 -29.10 -20.13
N ARG A 273 33.18 -29.77 -19.12
CA ARG A 273 32.94 -31.18 -18.80
C ARG A 273 31.83 -31.27 -17.76
N HIS A 274 30.69 -31.86 -18.10
CA HIS A 274 29.50 -31.82 -17.25
C HIS A 274 29.18 -33.22 -16.75
N TYR A 275 28.94 -33.37 -15.46
CA TYR A 275 28.50 -34.67 -14.94
C TYR A 275 27.03 -34.78 -15.23
N ALA A 276 26.68 -35.69 -16.13
CA ALA A 276 25.35 -35.68 -16.73
C ALA A 276 24.87 -37.09 -17.07
N ILE A 277 23.54 -37.21 -17.05
CA ILE A 277 22.80 -38.33 -17.62
C ILE A 277 22.03 -37.75 -18.80
N GLY A 278 22.22 -38.30 -19.99
CA GLY A 278 21.55 -37.79 -21.19
C GLY A 278 21.19 -38.88 -22.17
N VAL A 279 20.52 -38.46 -23.24
CA VAL A 279 19.98 -39.38 -24.25
C VAL A 279 20.58 -39.13 -25.62
N GLU A 280 20.76 -40.21 -26.35
CA GLU A 280 20.91 -40.23 -27.80
C GLU A 280 19.82 -41.14 -28.40
N SER A 281 19.71 -41.23 -29.73
CA SER A 281 18.51 -41.75 -30.40
C SER A 281 18.02 -43.11 -29.92
N ALA A 282 18.91 -43.97 -29.42
CA ALA A 282 18.57 -45.30 -28.88
C ALA A 282 19.21 -45.62 -27.53
N ASN A 283 20.03 -44.73 -26.96
CA ASN A 283 20.83 -45.05 -25.77
C ASN A 283 20.74 -43.96 -24.70
N LEU A 284 20.87 -44.41 -23.45
CA LEU A 284 21.21 -43.55 -22.33
C LEU A 284 22.73 -43.49 -22.22
N TRP A 285 23.27 -42.28 -22.07
CA TRP A 285 24.70 -42.09 -21.84
C TRP A 285 24.94 -41.41 -20.49
N PHE A 286 26.10 -41.70 -19.93
CA PHE A 286 26.60 -41.11 -18.69
C PHE A 286 27.92 -40.42 -19.00
N ASN A 287 28.07 -39.16 -18.59
CA ASN A 287 29.32 -38.42 -18.77
C ASN A 287 29.92 -38.04 -17.42
N THR A 288 31.20 -38.35 -17.24
CA THR A 288 32.02 -38.06 -16.07
C THR A 288 33.48 -37.86 -16.51
N ASP A 289 34.30 -37.26 -15.66
CA ASP A 289 35.74 -37.06 -15.95
C ASP A 289 36.62 -38.24 -15.48
N GLY A 290 36.23 -38.87 -14.36
CA GLY A 290 37.01 -39.92 -13.70
C GLY A 290 36.58 -41.36 -14.00
N GLY A 291 35.56 -41.54 -14.85
CA GLY A 291 34.92 -42.85 -15.07
C GLY A 291 33.68 -43.07 -14.20
N ILE A 292 33.06 -44.24 -14.33
CA ILE A 292 31.77 -44.59 -13.72
C ILE A 292 32.01 -45.65 -12.64
N LYS A 293 31.47 -45.45 -11.44
CA LYS A 293 31.56 -46.40 -10.33
C LYS A 293 30.18 -46.87 -9.91
N PHE A 294 30.06 -48.16 -9.63
CA PHE A 294 28.86 -48.80 -9.13
C PHE A 294 29.14 -49.34 -7.72
N TYR A 295 28.46 -48.75 -6.74
CA TYR A 295 28.55 -49.13 -5.34
C TYR A 295 27.31 -49.92 -4.90
N GLN A 296 27.50 -50.83 -3.96
CA GLN A 296 26.43 -51.35 -3.11
C GLN A 296 26.75 -50.90 -1.69
N ASP A 297 25.88 -50.05 -1.12
CA ASP A 297 26.16 -49.31 0.10
C ASP A 297 27.53 -48.59 0.02
N SER A 298 28.50 -48.99 0.82
CA SER A 298 29.87 -48.44 0.80
C SER A 298 30.87 -49.27 -0.02
N ALA A 299 30.49 -50.45 -0.55
CA ALA A 299 31.39 -51.34 -1.28
C ALA A 299 31.42 -51.02 -2.78
N LEU A 300 32.62 -50.87 -3.35
CA LEU A 300 32.80 -50.70 -4.79
C LEU A 300 32.74 -52.07 -5.49
N ASN A 301 31.69 -52.30 -6.29
CA ASN A 301 31.48 -53.58 -6.96
C ASN A 301 31.99 -53.58 -8.40
N MET A 302 31.74 -52.49 -9.14
CA MET A 302 32.22 -52.33 -10.51
C MET A 302 32.73 -50.90 -10.75
N VAL A 303 33.78 -50.78 -11.54
CA VAL A 303 34.29 -49.49 -12.04
C VAL A 303 34.53 -49.58 -13.53
N ILE A 304 34.13 -48.53 -14.26
CA ILE A 304 34.62 -48.23 -15.61
C ILE A 304 35.59 -47.06 -15.43
N ALA A 305 36.90 -47.32 -15.48
CA ALA A 305 37.92 -46.30 -15.29
C ALA A 305 37.93 -45.28 -16.45
N SER A 306 38.54 -44.11 -16.25
CA SER A 306 38.62 -43.05 -17.29
C SER A 306 39.29 -43.49 -18.61
N GLY A 307 40.09 -44.57 -18.60
CA GLY A 307 40.65 -45.22 -19.80
C GLY A 307 39.76 -46.28 -20.47
N GLY A 308 38.52 -46.45 -20.00
CA GLY A 308 37.55 -47.43 -20.49
C GLY A 308 37.76 -48.86 -19.99
N ASN A 309 38.68 -49.08 -19.06
CA ASN A 309 38.92 -50.38 -18.45
C ASN A 309 37.82 -50.69 -17.42
N VAL A 310 37.29 -51.91 -17.44
CA VAL A 310 36.24 -52.38 -16.53
C VAL A 310 36.86 -53.22 -15.42
N GLY A 311 36.69 -52.78 -14.17
CA GLY A 311 37.03 -53.54 -12.98
C GLY A 311 35.79 -54.14 -12.35
N ILE A 312 35.83 -55.42 -11.98
CA ILE A 312 34.80 -56.09 -11.16
C ILE A 312 35.47 -56.59 -9.89
N GLY A 313 35.08 -56.05 -8.74
CA GLY A 313 35.75 -56.29 -7.46
C GLY A 313 37.14 -55.64 -7.32
N VAL A 314 37.57 -54.84 -8.31
CA VAL A 314 38.87 -54.14 -8.32
C VAL A 314 38.68 -52.66 -8.56
N SER A 315 39.36 -51.81 -7.77
CA SER A 315 39.25 -50.35 -7.87
C SER A 315 40.14 -49.70 -8.93
N GLY A 316 41.21 -50.39 -9.34
CA GLY A 316 42.18 -49.93 -10.35
C GLY A 316 42.43 -51.00 -11.41
N PRO A 317 41.53 -51.16 -12.40
CA PRO A 317 41.71 -52.17 -13.44
C PRO A 317 42.92 -51.83 -14.33
N THR A 318 43.94 -52.68 -14.30
CA THR A 318 45.14 -52.57 -15.14
C THR A 318 44.91 -53.07 -16.56
N GLU A 319 43.88 -53.89 -16.76
CA GLU A 319 43.48 -54.45 -18.05
C GLU A 319 42.07 -54.02 -18.46
N LYS A 320 41.72 -54.22 -19.74
CA LYS A 320 40.39 -53.87 -20.28
C LYS A 320 39.24 -54.49 -19.48
N LEU A 321 39.42 -55.70 -18.99
CA LEU A 321 38.57 -56.34 -18.00
C LEU A 321 39.46 -56.94 -16.90
N HIS A 322 39.34 -56.43 -15.67
CA HIS A 322 40.04 -56.95 -14.51
C HIS A 322 39.01 -57.40 -13.47
N VAL A 323 38.93 -58.71 -13.23
CA VAL A 323 38.04 -59.30 -12.22
C VAL A 323 38.86 -59.83 -11.05
N LEU A 324 38.56 -59.39 -9.83
CA LEU A 324 39.07 -60.00 -8.60
C LEU A 324 38.08 -61.06 -8.12
N GLY A 325 38.39 -62.30 -8.44
CA GLY A 325 37.56 -63.46 -8.11
C GLY A 325 37.38 -64.39 -9.30
N ASN A 326 36.46 -65.33 -9.16
CA ASN A 326 36.19 -66.33 -10.20
C ASN A 326 35.29 -65.73 -11.29
N VAL A 327 35.65 -65.97 -12.56
CA VAL A 327 34.81 -65.68 -13.72
C VAL A 327 34.18 -67.00 -14.19
N LYS A 328 32.84 -67.07 -14.18
CA LYS A 328 32.11 -68.16 -14.84
C LYS A 328 31.57 -67.63 -16.17
N ALA A 329 32.05 -68.20 -17.27
CA ALA A 329 31.62 -67.88 -18.62
C ALA A 329 31.36 -69.18 -19.39
N ASP A 330 30.41 -69.16 -20.32
CA ASP A 330 30.15 -70.31 -21.20
C ASP A 330 31.33 -70.56 -22.15
N SER A 331 31.99 -69.50 -22.60
CA SER A 331 33.27 -69.56 -23.32
C SER A 331 34.05 -68.25 -23.16
N LEU A 332 35.38 -68.33 -23.17
CA LEU A 332 36.28 -67.18 -23.31
C LEU A 332 36.93 -67.27 -24.69
N ILE A 333 36.61 -66.32 -25.56
CA ILE A 333 37.02 -66.32 -26.97
C ILE A 333 38.20 -65.37 -27.16
N ASP A 334 39.22 -65.80 -27.89
CA ASP A 334 40.30 -64.90 -28.33
C ASP A 334 39.79 -63.87 -29.35
N ARG A 335 40.23 -62.61 -29.20
CA ARG A 335 39.76 -61.48 -30.01
C ARG A 335 39.92 -61.72 -31.52
N ASP A 336 40.96 -62.44 -31.91
CA ASP A 336 41.35 -62.56 -33.31
C ASP A 336 40.83 -63.87 -33.96
N ASN A 337 40.26 -64.81 -33.17
CA ASN A 337 39.61 -66.01 -33.70
C ASN A 337 38.52 -66.60 -32.77
N GLY A 338 37.27 -66.55 -33.22
CA GLY A 338 36.09 -67.14 -32.57
C GLY A 338 36.17 -68.64 -32.26
N ASN A 339 37.04 -69.37 -32.96
CA ASN A 339 37.22 -70.81 -32.81
C ASN A 339 38.24 -71.18 -31.72
N TYR A 340 38.99 -70.20 -31.20
CA TYR A 340 39.94 -70.42 -30.11
C TYR A 340 39.30 -69.95 -28.81
N TYR A 341 38.80 -70.91 -28.04
CA TYR A 341 38.11 -70.63 -26.79
C TYR A 341 38.46 -71.61 -25.68
N LEU A 342 38.41 -71.12 -24.44
CA LEU A 342 38.42 -71.97 -23.25
C LEU A 342 36.97 -72.35 -22.93
N ASP A 343 36.63 -73.63 -23.06
CA ASP A 343 35.36 -74.21 -22.63
C ASP A 343 35.57 -75.34 -21.62
N PRO A 344 35.42 -75.04 -20.32
CA PRO A 344 35.60 -76.02 -19.26
C PRO A 344 34.45 -77.04 -19.18
N SER A 345 33.38 -76.89 -19.96
CA SER A 345 32.21 -77.80 -19.99
C SER A 345 32.20 -78.77 -21.17
N SER A 346 33.11 -78.58 -22.14
CA SER A 346 33.28 -79.46 -23.30
C SER A 346 33.70 -80.88 -22.86
N THR A 347 32.95 -81.90 -23.30
CA THR A 347 33.23 -83.31 -23.03
C THR A 347 34.31 -83.90 -23.96
N GLY A 348 34.81 -83.13 -24.92
CA GLY A 348 35.99 -83.45 -25.73
C GLY A 348 37.23 -82.86 -25.08
N SER A 349 37.99 -83.68 -24.35
CA SER A 349 39.21 -83.25 -23.67
C SER A 349 40.33 -82.88 -24.66
N SER A 350 40.37 -81.62 -25.08
CA SER A 350 41.57 -81.00 -25.64
C SER A 350 41.49 -79.48 -25.53
N LEU A 351 42.31 -78.92 -24.65
CA LEU A 351 42.69 -77.52 -24.66
C LEU A 351 43.63 -77.31 -25.85
N PHE A 352 43.12 -76.77 -26.96
CA PHE A 352 43.96 -76.42 -28.11
C PHE A 352 44.71 -75.13 -27.77
N VAL A 353 46.05 -75.19 -27.71
CA VAL A 353 46.91 -74.01 -27.53
C VAL A 353 47.94 -73.98 -28.63
N ALA A 354 47.97 -72.88 -29.38
CA ALA A 354 49.06 -72.60 -30.31
C ALA A 354 50.20 -71.93 -29.54
N GLY A 355 50.88 -72.67 -28.66
CA GLY A 355 51.94 -72.15 -27.79
C GLY A 355 52.13 -72.94 -26.49
N GLU A 356 53.06 -72.49 -25.64
CA GLU A 356 53.33 -73.09 -24.33
C GLU A 356 52.29 -72.63 -23.27
N ILE A 357 51.70 -73.60 -22.57
CA ILE A 357 50.93 -73.34 -21.35
C ILE A 357 51.89 -73.41 -20.17
N HIS A 358 52.18 -72.27 -19.54
CA HIS A 358 52.84 -72.25 -18.24
C HIS A 358 51.82 -72.53 -17.14
N VAL A 359 51.58 -73.81 -16.84
CA VAL A 359 50.86 -74.20 -15.62
C VAL A 359 51.85 -74.09 -14.47
N GLY A 360 51.75 -73.01 -13.68
CA GLY A 360 52.50 -72.88 -12.44
C GLY A 360 52.01 -73.91 -11.42
N MET A 361 52.54 -75.12 -11.46
CA MET A 361 52.42 -76.05 -10.35
C MET A 361 53.43 -75.62 -9.28
N SER A 362 52.93 -75.15 -8.13
CA SER A 362 53.74 -75.02 -6.93
C SER A 362 54.25 -76.41 -6.59
N ALA A 363 55.52 -76.67 -6.88
CA ALA A 363 56.18 -77.88 -6.39
C ALA A 363 56.10 -77.84 -4.86
N THR A 364 55.29 -78.71 -4.26
CA THR A 364 55.55 -79.14 -2.90
C THR A 364 56.83 -79.95 -2.98
N THR A 365 57.95 -79.33 -2.60
CA THR A 365 59.08 -80.08 -2.09
C THR A 365 58.58 -80.86 -0.89
N ASP A 366 58.41 -82.16 -1.03
CA ASP A 366 58.89 -83.04 0.02
C ASP A 366 59.58 -84.23 -0.64
N ASP A 367 60.83 -84.38 -0.24
CA ASP A 367 61.77 -85.42 -0.61
C ASP A 367 61.35 -86.78 0.01
N ASP A 368 61.84 -87.84 -0.62
CA ASP A 368 61.90 -89.27 -0.24
C ASP A 368 60.66 -90.16 -0.41
#